data_AF-A0A0L0BZM3-F1
#
_entry.id   AF-A0A0L0BZM3-F1
#
_cell.length_a   1.000
_cell.length_b   1.000
_cell.length_c   1.000
_cell.angle_alpha   90.00
_cell.angle_beta   90.00
_cell.angle_gamma   90.00
#
_symmetry.space_group_name_H-M   'P 1'
#
loop_
_entity.id
_entity.type
_entity.pdbx_description
1 polymer ?
#
loop_
_entity_poly.entity_id
_entity_poly.type
_entity_poly.pdbx_seq_one_letter_code
_entity_poly.pdbx_strand_id
1 'polypeptide(L)'
;MERIWNDFNLKKPPFVTLPGKHSRFIIKLHAAIENYYSSHAQYDAEFSETAALLSRLMARRKNSFSKMKGFKDICKLNAALCRLLRIDFKRDLDSFRNTLPDVDYEEGTSIQLPTRDSYNFLLIRLIAIYELHRRIVECCESAAAYVTCQIRSNFFFEINTLLLAVLAKIHNLSIKLLNFAVSLYNNTLHYREKLPFNVKSKFLKDIQFEFPDKLEEIEIGPLETNQTSLTDKELPLKNLIQQEEKLAVVKAQKLKKTDVGQQVQRVTKLEQQKQFNIEQLSSVEEIKRFIAKEAKSRSINLSAAITTKVLSHEWAGATKLFERKVQSGEAKKAVSIFRKFLSLKIV
;
A
#
# COMPACT_ATOMS: atom_id res chain seq x y z
N MET A 1 -22.24 -23.87 5.76
CA MET A 1 -22.04 -23.55 4.33
C MET A 1 -20.78 -22.71 4.21
N GLU A 2 -19.76 -23.22 3.53
CA GLU A 2 -18.59 -22.40 3.20
C GLU A 2 -19.04 -21.23 2.33
N ARG A 3 -18.75 -20.01 2.80
CA ARG A 3 -19.11 -18.80 2.06
C ARG A 3 -18.22 -18.72 0.82
N ILE A 4 -18.75 -19.03 -0.36
CA ILE A 4 -18.00 -19.15 -1.62
C ILE A 4 -17.26 -17.85 -1.99
N TRP A 5 -17.81 -16.70 -1.63
CA TRP A 5 -17.12 -15.41 -1.76
C TRP A 5 -15.79 -15.36 -0.97
N ASN A 6 -15.64 -16.18 0.07
CA ASN A 6 -14.42 -16.29 0.87
C ASN A 6 -13.44 -17.33 0.31
N ASP A 7 -13.71 -17.94 -0.85
CA ASP A 7 -12.69 -18.73 -1.56
C ASP A 7 -11.77 -17.80 -2.34
N PHE A 8 -10.51 -17.74 -1.92
CA PHE A 8 -9.49 -16.95 -2.59
C PHE A 8 -9.22 -17.49 -4.01
N ASN A 9 -9.21 -18.81 -4.17
CA ASN A 9 -8.88 -19.51 -5.41
C ASN A 9 -10.10 -19.82 -6.27
N LEU A 10 -11.19 -19.05 -6.11
CA LEU A 10 -12.40 -19.20 -6.91
C LEU A 10 -12.04 -19.20 -8.40
N LYS A 11 -12.25 -20.35 -9.05
CA LYS A 11 -11.89 -20.56 -10.45
C LYS A 11 -12.81 -19.74 -11.35
N LYS A 12 -12.21 -18.96 -12.25
CA LYS A 12 -12.95 -18.23 -13.28
C LYS A 12 -13.67 -19.23 -14.19
N PRO A 13 -14.98 -19.03 -14.48
CA PRO A 13 -15.67 -19.87 -15.46
C PRO A 13 -15.00 -19.73 -16.84
N PRO A 14 -15.12 -20.76 -17.70
CA PRO A 14 -14.61 -20.67 -19.06
C PRO A 14 -15.21 -19.45 -19.76
N PHE A 15 -14.34 -18.69 -20.43
CA PHE A 15 -14.75 -17.50 -21.14
C PHE A 15 -15.52 -17.91 -22.41
N VAL A 16 -16.82 -17.66 -22.42
CA VAL A 16 -17.72 -18.00 -23.52
C VAL A 16 -18.67 -16.83 -23.76
N THR A 17 -18.84 -16.49 -25.04
CA THR A 17 -19.90 -15.61 -25.52
C THR A 17 -20.98 -16.43 -26.20
N LEU A 18 -22.24 -16.04 -26.01
CA LEU A 18 -23.40 -16.68 -26.59
C LEU A 18 -24.25 -15.65 -27.34
N PRO A 19 -24.97 -16.04 -28.41
CA PRO A 19 -25.87 -15.15 -29.10
C PRO A 19 -27.00 -14.71 -28.17
N GLY A 20 -27.22 -13.40 -28.10
CA GLY A 20 -28.30 -12.77 -27.35
C GLY A 20 -28.86 -11.59 -28.13
N LYS A 21 -30.01 -11.07 -27.69
CA LYS A 21 -30.62 -9.90 -28.31
C LYS A 21 -30.03 -8.63 -27.71
N HIS A 22 -29.64 -7.69 -28.56
CA HIS A 22 -29.25 -6.36 -28.12
C HIS A 22 -30.41 -5.66 -27.40
N SER A 23 -30.06 -4.97 -26.33
CA SER A 23 -31.01 -4.23 -25.51
C SER A 23 -30.30 -3.11 -24.76
N ARG A 24 -31.05 -2.04 -24.46
CA ARG A 24 -30.58 -0.83 -23.75
C ARG A 24 -29.93 -1.09 -22.39
N PHE A 25 -30.06 -2.30 -21.83
CA PHE A 25 -29.40 -2.64 -20.58
C PHE A 25 -27.87 -2.67 -20.70
N ILE A 26 -27.32 -2.98 -21.87
CA ILE A 26 -25.87 -3.06 -22.10
C ILE A 26 -25.23 -1.69 -21.94
N ILE A 27 -25.87 -0.65 -22.48
CA ILE A 27 -25.45 0.75 -22.32
C ILE A 27 -25.46 1.13 -20.83
N LYS A 28 -26.51 0.74 -20.10
CA LYS A 28 -26.61 1.00 -18.66
C LYS A 28 -25.54 0.25 -17.87
N LEU A 29 -25.19 -0.97 -18.28
CA LEU A 29 -24.15 -1.77 -17.65
C LEU A 29 -22.76 -1.15 -17.87
N HIS A 30 -22.46 -0.71 -19.10
CA HIS A 30 -21.25 0.07 -19.40
C HIS A 30 -21.19 1.34 -18.55
N ALA A 31 -22.27 2.13 -18.51
CA ALA A 31 -22.32 3.34 -17.70
C ALA A 31 -22.09 3.06 -16.20
N ALA A 32 -22.65 1.97 -15.66
CA ALA A 32 -22.43 1.58 -14.27
C ALA A 32 -20.95 1.22 -14.00
N ILE A 33 -20.30 0.52 -14.94
CA ILE A 33 -18.88 0.16 -14.85
C ILE A 33 -17.99 1.41 -14.95
N GLU A 34 -18.28 2.33 -15.87
CA GLU A 34 -17.55 3.60 -16.00
C GLU A 34 -17.68 4.51 -14.78
N ASN A 35 -18.89 4.61 -14.24
CA ASN A 35 -19.14 5.36 -13.01
C ASN A 35 -18.35 4.77 -11.83
N TYR A 36 -18.27 3.43 -11.75
CA TYR A 36 -17.44 2.75 -10.77
C TYR A 36 -15.97 3.12 -10.96
N TYR A 37 -15.41 3.02 -12.17
CA TYR A 37 -14.00 3.36 -12.39
C TYR A 37 -13.66 4.80 -12.06
N SER A 38 -14.49 5.73 -12.51
CA SER A 38 -14.29 7.16 -12.30
C SER A 38 -14.28 7.51 -10.81
N SER A 39 -15.16 6.88 -10.03
CA SER A 39 -15.28 7.12 -8.59
C SER A 39 -14.22 6.36 -7.78
N HIS A 40 -13.86 5.15 -8.20
CA HIS A 40 -12.98 4.22 -7.45
C HIS A 40 -11.49 4.54 -7.62
N ALA A 41 -11.05 4.97 -8.80
CA ALA A 41 -9.63 5.00 -9.17
C ALA A 41 -8.75 5.85 -8.24
N GLN A 42 -9.22 7.03 -7.83
CA GLN A 42 -8.48 7.91 -6.93
C GLN A 42 -8.27 7.27 -5.54
N TYR A 43 -9.34 6.72 -4.97
CA TYR A 43 -9.30 6.17 -3.61
C TYR A 43 -8.52 4.86 -3.54
N ASP A 44 -8.56 4.04 -4.59
CA ASP A 44 -7.84 2.78 -4.66
C ASP A 44 -6.31 2.96 -4.65
N ALA A 45 -5.81 3.94 -5.39
CA ALA A 45 -4.40 4.29 -5.39
C ALA A 45 -3.94 4.77 -4.00
N GLU A 46 -4.71 5.68 -3.39
CA GLU A 46 -4.43 6.21 -2.06
C GLU A 46 -4.52 5.11 -0.97
N PHE A 47 -5.48 4.19 -1.12
CA PHE A 47 -5.66 3.05 -0.24
C PHE A 47 -4.47 2.09 -0.30
N SER A 48 -4.02 1.76 -1.51
CA SER A 48 -2.87 0.88 -1.76
C SER A 48 -1.57 1.47 -1.17
N GLU A 49 -1.34 2.77 -1.33
CA GLU A 49 -0.20 3.47 -0.72
C GLU A 49 -0.26 3.42 0.81
N THR A 50 -1.44 3.68 1.38
CA THR A 50 -1.64 3.71 2.83
C THR A 50 -1.48 2.30 3.43
N ALA A 51 -1.97 1.25 2.76
CA ALA A 51 -1.77 -0.13 3.15
C ALA A 51 -0.28 -0.53 3.13
N ALA A 52 0.47 -0.08 2.11
CA ALA A 52 1.91 -0.30 2.03
C ALA A 52 2.66 0.43 3.17
N LEU A 53 2.22 1.63 3.54
CA LEU A 53 2.76 2.37 4.68
C LEU A 53 2.54 1.60 5.99
N LEU A 54 1.33 1.07 6.24
CA LEU A 54 1.06 0.23 7.41
C LEU A 54 1.99 -0.99 7.46
N SER A 55 2.10 -1.73 6.35
CA SER A 55 3.01 -2.88 6.23
C SER A 55 4.47 -2.52 6.60
N ARG A 56 4.97 -1.37 6.14
CA ARG A 56 6.33 -0.89 6.45
C ARG A 56 6.48 -0.55 7.93
N LEU A 57 5.49 0.13 8.53
CA LEU A 57 5.50 0.47 9.95
C LEU A 57 5.52 -0.79 10.82
N MET A 58 4.69 -1.78 10.47
CA MET A 58 4.69 -3.08 11.13
C MET A 58 6.02 -3.81 11.02
N ALA A 59 6.60 -3.88 9.82
CA ALA A 59 7.86 -4.58 9.60
C ALA A 59 9.00 -3.99 10.45
N ARG A 60 9.08 -2.65 10.54
CA ARG A 60 10.07 -1.95 11.36
C ARG A 60 9.90 -2.21 12.86
N ARG A 61 8.69 -2.49 13.32
CA ARG A 61 8.35 -2.60 14.75
C ARG A 61 7.94 -4.01 15.19
N LYS A 62 8.07 -5.00 14.30
CA LYS A 62 7.70 -6.40 14.57
C LYS A 62 8.37 -6.94 15.83
N ASN A 63 9.66 -6.66 16.02
CA ASN A 63 10.40 -7.16 17.18
C ASN A 63 9.97 -6.48 18.48
N SER A 64 9.66 -5.18 18.43
CA SER A 64 9.24 -4.37 19.59
C SER A 64 7.85 -4.74 20.08
N PHE A 65 6.93 -5.11 19.18
CA PHE A 65 5.51 -5.27 19.51
C PHE A 65 4.97 -6.69 19.33
N SER A 66 5.81 -7.66 18.96
CA SER A 66 5.39 -9.06 18.67
C SER A 66 4.48 -9.70 19.73
N LYS A 67 4.69 -9.39 21.01
CA LYS A 67 3.93 -9.95 22.14
C LYS A 67 2.70 -9.13 22.54
N MET A 68 2.54 -7.92 22.00
CA MET A 68 1.44 -7.02 22.35
C MET A 68 0.14 -7.43 21.67
N LYS A 69 -0.99 -7.34 22.39
CA LYS A 69 -2.31 -7.67 21.86
C LYS A 69 -2.66 -6.83 20.63
N GLY A 70 -2.51 -5.49 20.70
CA GLY A 70 -2.87 -4.64 19.56
C GLY A 70 -2.00 -4.84 18.33
N PHE A 71 -0.76 -5.31 18.49
CA PHE A 71 0.06 -5.68 17.34
C PHE A 71 -0.52 -6.90 16.60
N LYS A 72 -1.13 -7.85 17.31
CA LYS A 72 -1.85 -8.98 16.68
C LYS A 72 -3.06 -8.49 15.89
N ASP A 73 -3.77 -7.47 16.38
CA ASP A 73 -4.91 -6.89 15.67
C ASP A 73 -4.46 -6.13 14.41
N ILE A 74 -3.34 -5.41 14.48
CA ILE A 74 -2.68 -4.82 13.30
C ILE A 74 -2.21 -5.91 12.32
N CYS A 75 -1.71 -7.06 12.81
CA CYS A 75 -1.38 -8.21 11.96
C CYS A 75 -2.60 -8.78 11.22
N LYS A 76 -3.76 -8.88 11.89
CA LYS A 76 -5.01 -9.31 11.25
C LYS A 76 -5.45 -8.33 10.17
N LEU A 77 -5.39 -7.03 10.48
CA LEU A 77 -5.66 -5.97 9.52
C LEU A 77 -4.77 -6.11 8.28
N ASN A 78 -3.46 -6.27 8.47
CA ASN A 78 -2.53 -6.41 7.35
C ASN A 78 -2.77 -7.68 6.52
N ALA A 79 -3.14 -8.80 7.17
CA ALA A 79 -3.52 -10.00 6.45
C ALA A 79 -4.77 -9.78 5.57
N ALA A 80 -5.78 -9.05 6.09
CA ALA A 80 -6.96 -8.68 5.33
C ALA A 80 -6.63 -7.73 4.16
N LEU A 81 -5.78 -6.72 4.39
CA LEU A 81 -5.29 -5.81 3.34
C LEU A 81 -4.54 -6.55 2.23
N CYS A 82 -3.58 -7.42 2.59
CA CYS A 82 -2.85 -8.22 1.62
C CYS A 82 -3.78 -9.15 0.82
N ARG A 83 -4.83 -9.67 1.46
CA ARG A 83 -5.81 -10.51 0.79
C ARG A 83 -6.65 -9.72 -0.20
N LEU A 84 -7.12 -8.53 0.17
CA LEU A 84 -7.87 -7.63 -0.70
C LEU A 84 -7.03 -7.19 -1.91
N LEU A 85 -5.81 -6.70 -1.69
CA LEU A 85 -4.91 -6.22 -2.75
C LEU A 85 -4.47 -7.32 -3.75
N ARG A 86 -4.67 -8.58 -3.39
CA ARG A 86 -4.42 -9.72 -4.30
C ARG A 86 -5.62 -10.03 -5.21
N ILE A 87 -6.81 -9.53 -4.88
CA ILE A 87 -7.99 -9.67 -5.73
C ILE A 87 -7.92 -8.59 -6.80
N ASP A 88 -7.54 -8.98 -8.01
CA ASP A 88 -7.47 -8.07 -9.16
C ASP A 88 -8.85 -7.92 -9.82
N PHE A 89 -9.80 -7.35 -9.07
CA PHE A 89 -11.17 -7.17 -9.54
C PHE A 89 -11.24 -6.21 -10.73
N LYS A 90 -10.39 -5.19 -10.75
CA LYS A 90 -10.29 -4.25 -11.87
C LYS A 90 -10.02 -5.00 -13.19
N ARG A 91 -9.03 -5.89 -13.20
CA ARG A 91 -8.73 -6.69 -14.39
C ARG A 91 -9.87 -7.62 -14.77
N ASP A 92 -10.53 -8.24 -13.79
CA ASP A 92 -11.66 -9.11 -14.06
C ASP A 92 -12.86 -8.34 -14.64
N LEU A 93 -13.11 -7.14 -14.13
CA LEU A 93 -14.16 -6.24 -14.61
C LEU A 93 -13.83 -5.69 -16.00
N ASP A 94 -12.59 -5.27 -16.26
CA ASP A 94 -12.10 -4.86 -17.59
C ASP A 94 -12.25 -5.99 -18.60
N SER A 95 -11.85 -7.21 -18.21
CA SER A 95 -11.98 -8.39 -19.08
C SER A 95 -13.43 -8.64 -19.47
N PHE A 96 -14.39 -8.38 -18.60
CA PHE A 96 -15.80 -8.52 -18.89
C PHE A 96 -16.34 -7.34 -19.70
N ARG A 97 -15.99 -6.11 -19.34
CA ARG A 97 -16.37 -4.89 -20.05
C ARG A 97 -15.98 -4.97 -21.52
N ASN A 98 -14.77 -5.41 -21.83
CA ASN A 98 -14.25 -5.57 -23.19
C ASN A 98 -14.99 -6.62 -24.04
N THR A 99 -15.91 -7.36 -23.44
CA THR A 99 -16.67 -8.43 -24.09
C THR A 99 -18.12 -8.05 -24.30
N LEU A 100 -18.55 -6.94 -23.69
CA LEU A 100 -19.77 -6.29 -24.04
C LEU A 100 -19.58 -5.58 -25.39
N PRO A 101 -20.61 -5.51 -26.24
CA PRO A 101 -20.55 -4.73 -27.46
C PRO A 101 -20.35 -3.24 -27.14
N ASP A 102 -19.44 -2.59 -27.87
CA ASP A 102 -19.15 -1.16 -27.74
C ASP A 102 -20.01 -0.28 -28.67
N VAL A 103 -20.65 -0.91 -29.67
CA VAL A 103 -21.48 -0.21 -30.66
C VAL A 103 -22.95 -0.33 -30.27
N ASP A 104 -23.69 0.77 -30.41
CA ASP A 104 -25.15 0.73 -30.25
C ASP A 104 -25.77 0.12 -31.50
N TYR A 105 -26.25 -1.11 -31.37
CA TYR A 105 -26.97 -1.81 -32.43
C TYR A 105 -28.46 -1.42 -32.39
N GLU A 106 -29.20 -1.75 -33.44
CA GLU A 106 -30.66 -1.65 -33.38
C GLU A 106 -31.23 -2.69 -32.40
N GLU A 107 -32.31 -2.34 -31.72
CA GLU A 107 -32.93 -3.18 -30.69
C GLU A 107 -33.40 -4.52 -31.31
N GLY A 108 -32.99 -5.64 -30.69
CA GLY A 108 -33.29 -6.98 -31.21
C GLY A 108 -32.24 -7.56 -32.16
N THR A 109 -31.18 -6.83 -32.52
CA THR A 109 -30.04 -7.38 -33.27
C THR A 109 -29.40 -8.53 -32.50
N SER A 110 -29.07 -9.62 -33.21
CA SER A 110 -28.36 -10.76 -32.62
C SER A 110 -26.89 -10.40 -32.41
N ILE A 111 -26.48 -10.28 -31.16
CA ILE A 111 -25.12 -9.91 -30.74
C ILE A 111 -24.51 -11.01 -29.87
N GLN A 112 -23.19 -11.10 -29.83
CA GLN A 112 -22.49 -12.01 -28.93
C GLN A 112 -22.37 -11.37 -27.54
N LEU A 113 -22.92 -12.02 -26.52
CA LEU A 113 -22.92 -11.53 -25.15
C LEU A 113 -22.16 -12.49 -24.21
N PRO A 114 -21.50 -11.97 -23.16
CA PRO A 114 -20.87 -12.81 -22.16
C PRO A 114 -21.91 -13.64 -21.42
N THR A 115 -21.53 -14.87 -21.06
CA THR A 115 -22.43 -15.75 -20.30
C THR A 115 -22.74 -15.19 -18.91
N ARG A 116 -23.93 -15.55 -18.42
CA ARG A 116 -24.36 -15.27 -17.05
C ARG A 116 -23.39 -15.80 -15.99
N ASP A 117 -22.64 -16.87 -16.27
CA ASP A 117 -21.64 -17.39 -15.34
C ASP A 117 -20.45 -16.45 -15.16
N SER A 118 -19.94 -15.88 -16.25
CA SER A 118 -18.88 -14.88 -16.20
C SER A 118 -19.32 -13.68 -15.37
N TYR A 119 -20.59 -13.28 -15.49
CA TYR A 119 -21.16 -12.20 -14.70
C TYR A 119 -21.37 -12.58 -13.22
N ASN A 120 -21.87 -13.78 -12.94
CA ASN A 120 -22.01 -14.29 -11.57
C ASN A 120 -20.67 -14.35 -10.84
N PHE A 121 -19.60 -14.75 -11.53
CA PHE A 121 -18.25 -14.72 -10.98
C PHE A 121 -17.86 -13.30 -10.53
N LEU A 122 -18.15 -12.28 -11.33
CA LEU A 122 -17.88 -10.89 -10.95
C LEU A 122 -18.70 -10.45 -9.75
N LEU A 123 -19.99 -10.79 -9.72
CA LEU A 123 -20.86 -10.48 -8.57
C LEU A 123 -20.34 -11.14 -7.28
N ILE A 124 -19.89 -12.40 -7.35
CA ILE A 124 -19.29 -13.10 -6.20
C ILE A 124 -17.98 -12.41 -5.77
N ARG A 125 -17.13 -12.01 -6.72
CA ARG A 125 -15.90 -11.25 -6.41
C ARG A 125 -16.20 -9.90 -5.80
N LEU A 126 -17.26 -9.22 -6.24
CA LEU A 126 -17.71 -7.95 -5.69
C LEU A 126 -18.20 -8.10 -4.24
N ILE A 127 -18.96 -9.17 -3.95
CA ILE A 127 -19.34 -9.53 -2.56
C ILE A 127 -18.09 -9.81 -1.71
N ALA A 128 -17.09 -10.51 -2.26
CA ALA A 128 -15.84 -10.78 -1.55
C ALA A 128 -15.08 -9.50 -1.18
N ILE A 129 -15.06 -8.51 -2.09
CA ILE A 129 -14.46 -7.19 -1.86
C ILE A 129 -15.21 -6.44 -0.77
N TYR A 130 -16.55 -6.43 -0.84
CA TYR A 130 -17.42 -5.84 0.18
C TYR A 130 -17.13 -6.41 1.58
N GLU A 131 -17.15 -7.73 1.73
CA GLU A 131 -16.89 -8.40 3.01
C GLU A 131 -15.45 -8.19 3.50
N LEU A 132 -14.47 -8.11 2.60
CA LEU A 132 -13.09 -7.83 2.97
C LEU A 132 -12.91 -6.39 3.47
N HIS A 133 -13.50 -5.40 2.81
CA HIS A 133 -13.47 -4.02 3.30
C HIS A 133 -14.19 -3.89 4.64
N ARG A 134 -15.34 -4.55 4.82
CA ARG A 134 -16.04 -4.60 6.11
C ARG A 134 -15.14 -5.17 7.20
N ARG A 135 -14.45 -6.27 6.91
CA ARG A 135 -13.49 -6.87 7.84
C ARG A 135 -12.32 -5.95 8.17
N ILE A 136 -11.82 -5.20 7.18
CA ILE A 136 -10.76 -4.21 7.35
C ILE A 136 -11.22 -3.10 8.31
N VAL A 137 -12.45 -2.59 8.14
CA VAL A 137 -13.07 -1.60 9.02
C VAL A 137 -13.08 -2.08 10.48
N GLU A 138 -13.63 -3.27 10.74
CA GLU A 138 -13.65 -3.87 12.09
C GLU A 138 -12.25 -4.01 12.72
N CYS A 139 -11.27 -4.40 11.90
CA CYS A 139 -9.89 -4.57 12.36
C CYS A 139 -9.22 -3.22 12.64
N CYS A 140 -9.52 -2.18 11.86
CA CYS A 140 -9.08 -0.82 12.14
C CYS A 140 -9.63 -0.30 13.47
N GLU A 141 -10.93 -0.50 13.75
CA GLU A 141 -11.55 -0.09 15.02
C GLU A 141 -10.90 -0.79 16.22
N SER A 142 -10.72 -2.11 16.12
CA SER A 142 -10.09 -2.92 17.16
C SER A 142 -8.64 -2.48 17.42
N ALA A 143 -7.86 -2.24 16.35
CA ALA A 143 -6.48 -1.76 16.45
C ALA A 143 -6.42 -0.33 17.00
N ALA A 144 -7.31 0.56 16.56
CA ALA A 144 -7.38 1.95 16.99
C ALA A 144 -7.70 2.07 18.48
N ALA A 145 -8.66 1.29 18.99
CA ALA A 145 -8.99 1.25 20.42
C ALA A 145 -7.76 0.91 21.28
N TYR A 146 -6.94 -0.06 20.84
CA TYR A 146 -5.70 -0.39 21.52
C TYR A 146 -4.67 0.73 21.44
N VAL A 147 -4.42 1.27 20.25
CA VAL A 147 -3.41 2.32 20.03
C VAL A 147 -3.77 3.58 20.83
N THR A 148 -5.04 3.98 20.87
CA THR A 148 -5.52 5.10 21.68
C THR A 148 -5.29 4.87 23.17
N CYS A 149 -5.47 3.63 23.67
CA CYS A 149 -5.13 3.29 25.06
C CYS A 149 -3.62 3.45 25.33
N GLN A 150 -2.75 3.05 24.39
CA GLN A 150 -1.31 3.24 24.53
C GLN A 150 -0.89 4.72 24.51
N ILE A 151 -1.53 5.54 23.67
CA ILE A 151 -1.31 6.99 23.61
C ILE A 151 -1.66 7.64 24.95
N ARG A 152 -2.79 7.27 25.56
CA ARG A 152 -3.19 7.79 26.88
C ARG A 152 -2.17 7.46 27.98
N SER A 153 -1.53 6.31 27.87
CA SER A 153 -0.44 5.90 28.77
C SER A 153 0.94 6.49 28.40
N ASN A 154 1.01 7.41 27.42
CA ASN A 154 2.23 7.99 26.86
C ASN A 154 3.26 6.96 26.36
N PHE A 155 2.82 5.73 26.09
CA PHE A 155 3.71 4.66 25.64
C PHE A 155 3.96 4.80 24.15
N PHE A 156 5.22 4.94 23.75
CA PHE A 156 5.63 5.08 22.35
C PHE A 156 4.76 6.08 21.55
N PHE A 157 4.52 7.25 22.13
CA PHE A 157 3.56 8.24 21.65
C PHE A 157 3.69 8.52 20.15
N GLU A 158 4.89 8.86 19.67
CA GLU A 158 5.12 9.21 18.26
C GLU A 158 4.65 8.13 17.27
N ILE A 159 5.03 6.88 17.51
CA ILE A 159 4.68 5.77 16.60
C ILE A 159 3.22 5.38 16.74
N ASN A 160 2.65 5.45 17.94
CA ASN A 160 1.23 5.16 18.15
C ASN A 160 0.34 6.23 17.52
N THR A 161 0.72 7.51 17.60
CA THR A 161 0.02 8.60 16.90
C THR A 161 0.09 8.43 15.38
N LEU A 162 1.26 8.06 14.83
CA LEU A 162 1.39 7.75 13.41
C LEU A 162 0.55 6.53 13.00
N LEU A 163 0.57 5.45 13.80
CA LEU A 163 -0.25 4.27 13.54
C LEU A 163 -1.74 4.62 13.57
N LEU A 164 -2.19 5.42 14.54
CA LEU A 164 -3.58 5.85 14.63
C LEU A 164 -4.01 6.63 13.39
N ALA A 165 -3.17 7.55 12.91
CA ALA A 165 -3.44 8.31 11.68
C ALA A 165 -3.58 7.38 10.45
N VAL A 166 -2.70 6.39 10.33
CA VAL A 166 -2.74 5.40 9.23
C VAL A 166 -3.99 4.52 9.34
N LEU A 167 -4.34 4.04 10.54
CA LEU A 167 -5.54 3.25 10.79
C LEU A 167 -6.82 4.03 10.43
N ALA A 168 -6.92 5.28 10.88
CA ALA A 168 -8.05 6.16 10.55
C ALA A 168 -8.17 6.40 9.04
N LYS A 169 -7.04 6.60 8.35
CA LYS A 169 -7.02 6.78 6.89
C LYS A 169 -7.48 5.50 6.16
N ILE A 170 -6.98 4.33 6.54
CA ILE A 170 -7.39 3.04 5.97
C ILE A 170 -8.88 2.78 6.21
N HIS A 171 -9.36 3.08 7.42
CA HIS A 171 -10.77 2.95 7.78
C HIS A 171 -11.67 3.79 6.85
N ASN A 172 -11.39 5.09 6.74
CA ASN A 172 -12.18 6.00 5.91
C ASN A 172 -12.15 5.62 4.43
N LEU A 173 -10.99 5.25 3.90
CA LEU A 173 -10.87 4.78 2.51
C LEU A 173 -11.61 3.46 2.30
N SER A 174 -11.57 2.54 3.26
CA SER A 174 -12.28 1.26 3.16
C SER A 174 -13.79 1.43 3.11
N ILE A 175 -14.36 2.35 3.91
CA ILE A 175 -15.80 2.64 3.86
C ILE A 175 -16.19 3.20 2.49
N LYS A 176 -15.42 4.16 1.96
CA LYS A 176 -15.69 4.73 0.62
C LYS A 176 -15.66 3.68 -0.48
N LEU A 177 -14.58 2.88 -0.52
CA LEU A 177 -14.41 1.81 -1.51
C LEU A 177 -15.49 0.73 -1.38
N LEU A 178 -15.86 0.37 -0.15
CA LEU A 178 -16.98 -0.51 0.14
C LEU A 178 -18.30 0.02 -0.42
N ASN A 179 -18.62 1.29 -0.17
CA ASN A 179 -19.87 1.89 -0.64
C ASN A 179 -19.92 1.97 -2.18
N PHE A 180 -18.78 2.14 -2.87
CA PHE A 180 -18.72 2.00 -4.32
C PHE A 180 -19.01 0.58 -4.79
N ALA A 181 -18.49 -0.44 -4.10
CA ALA A 181 -18.78 -1.83 -4.40
C ALA A 181 -20.28 -2.15 -4.18
N VAL A 182 -20.88 -1.63 -3.11
CA VAL A 182 -22.31 -1.73 -2.81
C VAL A 182 -23.15 -1.09 -3.92
N SER A 183 -22.81 0.14 -4.31
CA SER A 183 -23.49 0.85 -5.38
C SER A 183 -23.42 0.10 -6.71
N LEU A 184 -22.25 -0.41 -7.09
CA LEU A 184 -22.11 -1.22 -8.31
C LEU A 184 -22.94 -2.50 -8.24
N TYR A 185 -22.93 -3.20 -7.10
CA TYR A 185 -23.69 -4.44 -6.91
C TYR A 185 -25.19 -4.20 -7.03
N ASN A 186 -25.71 -3.27 -6.22
CA ASN A 186 -27.14 -2.95 -6.15
C ASN A 186 -27.67 -2.41 -7.50
N ASN A 187 -26.85 -1.67 -8.25
CA ASN A 187 -27.25 -1.11 -9.55
C ASN A 187 -27.12 -2.09 -10.72
N THR A 188 -26.49 -3.25 -10.54
CA THR A 188 -26.22 -4.17 -11.65
C THR A 188 -26.80 -5.58 -11.46
N LEU A 189 -27.11 -5.99 -10.24
CA LEU A 189 -27.66 -7.33 -9.93
C LEU A 189 -28.84 -7.73 -10.81
N HIS A 190 -29.79 -6.82 -11.08
CA HIS A 190 -30.98 -7.11 -11.89
C HIS A 190 -30.68 -7.36 -13.37
N TYR A 191 -29.50 -6.98 -13.88
CA TYR A 191 -29.09 -7.31 -15.26
C TYR A 191 -28.67 -8.77 -15.42
N ARG A 192 -28.45 -9.49 -14.33
CA ARG A 192 -28.08 -10.91 -14.33
C ARG A 192 -29.03 -11.78 -15.16
N GLU A 193 -30.34 -11.56 -15.05
CA GLU A 193 -31.36 -12.35 -15.78
C GLU A 193 -31.40 -12.03 -17.28
N LYS A 194 -30.84 -10.91 -17.72
CA LYS A 194 -30.83 -10.48 -19.13
C LYS A 194 -29.68 -11.09 -19.93
N LEU A 195 -28.71 -11.70 -19.26
CA LEU A 195 -27.55 -12.34 -19.89
C LEU A 195 -27.84 -13.81 -20.26
N PRO A 196 -27.25 -14.31 -21.36
CA PRO A 196 -27.49 -15.68 -21.81
C PRO A 196 -26.95 -16.71 -20.81
N PHE A 197 -27.78 -17.72 -20.54
CA PHE A 197 -27.43 -18.82 -19.63
C PHE A 197 -26.77 -19.98 -20.38
N ASN A 198 -25.65 -20.48 -19.86
CA ASN A 198 -24.96 -21.63 -20.43
C ASN A 198 -25.37 -22.92 -19.72
N VAL A 199 -26.24 -23.72 -20.36
CA VAL A 199 -26.76 -24.99 -19.81
C VAL A 199 -25.65 -26.03 -19.55
N LYS A 200 -24.55 -25.96 -20.30
CA LYS A 200 -23.40 -26.87 -20.18
C LYS A 200 -22.42 -26.46 -19.09
N SER A 201 -22.57 -25.25 -18.55
CA SER A 201 -21.67 -24.77 -17.51
C SER A 201 -21.93 -25.48 -16.19
N LYS A 202 -20.84 -25.91 -15.57
CA LYS A 202 -20.86 -26.49 -14.22
C LYS A 202 -20.74 -25.42 -13.14
N PHE A 203 -20.38 -24.19 -13.51
CA PHE A 203 -20.09 -23.13 -12.56
C PHE A 203 -21.23 -22.91 -11.55
N LEU A 204 -22.48 -22.76 -12.01
CA LEU A 204 -23.64 -22.64 -11.12
C LEU A 204 -24.13 -23.97 -10.52
N LYS A 205 -23.91 -25.11 -11.17
CA LYS A 205 -24.35 -26.42 -10.65
C LYS A 205 -23.51 -26.86 -9.46
N ASP A 206 -22.23 -26.48 -9.46
CA ASP A 206 -21.30 -26.76 -8.37
C ASP A 206 -21.43 -25.71 -7.23
N ILE A 207 -22.05 -24.56 -7.51
CA ILE A 207 -22.12 -23.39 -6.63
C ILE A 207 -23.60 -23.14 -6.26
N GLN A 208 -24.09 -23.80 -5.21
CA GLN A 208 -25.35 -23.44 -4.54
C GLN A 208 -25.15 -22.13 -3.77
N PHE A 209 -25.06 -21.00 -4.47
CA PHE A 209 -24.90 -19.68 -3.87
C PHE A 209 -26.11 -18.80 -4.17
N GLU A 210 -26.77 -18.36 -3.10
CA GLU A 210 -27.82 -17.37 -3.16
C GLU A 210 -27.21 -15.97 -3.09
N PHE A 211 -27.54 -15.14 -4.08
CA PHE A 211 -27.10 -13.76 -4.12
C PHE A 211 -27.95 -12.93 -3.17
N PRO A 212 -27.34 -12.11 -2.28
CA PRO A 212 -28.10 -11.16 -1.48
C PRO A 212 -28.90 -10.19 -2.35
N ASP A 213 -30.16 -9.91 -2.00
CA ASP A 213 -31.00 -8.98 -2.78
C ASP A 213 -30.41 -7.55 -2.81
N LYS A 214 -29.77 -7.15 -1.71
CA LYS A 214 -29.15 -5.84 -1.55
C LYS A 214 -27.97 -5.94 -0.58
N LEU A 215 -26.89 -5.23 -0.88
CA LEU A 215 -25.80 -4.98 0.07
C LEU A 215 -26.05 -3.67 0.83
N GLU A 216 -25.70 -3.67 2.11
CA GLU A 216 -25.85 -2.52 3.01
C GLU A 216 -24.67 -1.56 2.87
N GLU A 217 -24.97 -0.26 2.81
CA GLU A 217 -23.93 0.77 2.87
C GLU A 217 -23.52 0.99 4.32
N ILE A 218 -22.25 1.32 4.53
CA ILE A 218 -21.77 1.75 5.84
C ILE A 218 -21.77 3.28 5.85
N GLU A 219 -22.63 3.86 6.66
CA GLU A 219 -22.63 5.29 6.90
C GLU A 219 -21.42 5.68 7.74
N ILE A 220 -20.69 6.71 7.30
CA ILE A 220 -19.72 7.38 8.16
C ILE A 220 -20.53 8.26 9.11
N GLY A 221 -21.00 7.67 10.21
CA GLY A 221 -21.64 8.46 11.26
C GLY A 221 -20.67 9.55 11.75
N PRO A 222 -21.15 10.77 12.07
CA PRO A 222 -20.37 11.63 12.95
C PRO A 222 -20.09 10.82 14.23
N LEU A 223 -18.86 10.87 14.75
CA LEU A 223 -18.53 10.25 16.03
C LEU A 223 -19.53 10.76 17.08
N GLU A 224 -20.56 9.98 17.36
CA GLU A 224 -21.39 10.21 18.53
C GLU A 224 -20.45 10.05 19.71
N THR A 225 -20.13 11.19 20.31
CA THR A 225 -19.44 11.25 21.58
C THR A 225 -20.47 10.74 22.58
N ASN A 226 -20.57 9.41 22.69
CA ASN A 226 -21.32 8.76 23.75
C ASN A 226 -20.63 9.14 25.06
N GLN A 227 -21.05 10.29 25.60
CA GLN A 227 -20.82 10.72 26.97
C GLN A 227 -21.48 9.69 27.86
N THR A 228 -20.78 8.58 28.05
CA THR A 228 -21.08 7.65 29.13
C THR A 228 -20.39 8.25 30.36
N SER A 229 -21.16 9.10 31.05
CA SER A 229 -21.05 9.45 32.47
C SER A 229 -19.80 8.93 33.20
N LEU A 230 -18.79 9.79 33.32
CA LEU A 230 -17.92 9.85 34.49
C LEU A 230 -18.08 11.25 35.08
N THR A 231 -19.01 11.34 36.02
CA THR A 231 -19.21 12.50 36.88
C THR A 231 -17.93 12.80 37.67
N ASP A 232 -17.72 14.10 37.86
CA ASP A 232 -16.86 14.74 38.86
C ASP A 232 -15.35 14.73 38.60
N LYS A 233 -14.91 15.65 37.72
CA LYS A 233 -13.75 16.55 37.92
C LYS A 233 -13.49 17.47 36.70
N GLU A 234 -14.53 18.13 36.18
CA GLU A 234 -14.33 19.21 35.20
C GLU A 234 -14.36 20.59 35.86
N LEU A 235 -13.19 21.08 36.26
CA LEU A 235 -12.80 22.49 36.37
C LEU A 235 -11.27 22.51 36.50
N PRO A 236 -10.49 23.33 35.74
CA PRO A 236 -10.85 24.45 34.88
C PRO A 236 -10.14 24.38 33.50
N LEU A 237 -10.73 23.74 32.48
CA LEU A 237 -10.20 23.80 31.10
C LEU A 237 -10.86 24.91 30.26
N LYS A 238 -12.02 25.42 30.68
CA LYS A 238 -12.77 26.46 29.95
C LYS A 238 -12.19 27.87 30.12
N ASN A 239 -11.36 28.11 31.14
CA ASN A 239 -10.74 29.42 31.38
C ASN A 239 -9.47 29.67 30.53
N LEU A 240 -8.94 28.66 29.84
CA LEU A 240 -7.74 28.79 28.99
C LEU A 240 -8.05 29.17 27.54
N ILE A 241 -9.31 29.11 27.11
CA ILE A 241 -9.71 29.38 25.72
C ILE A 241 -10.26 30.82 25.54
N GLN A 242 -10.47 31.58 26.62
CA GLN A 242 -11.08 32.92 26.59
C GLN A 242 -10.11 34.09 26.87
N GLN A 243 -8.79 33.88 26.78
CA GLN A 243 -7.85 35.00 26.72
C GLN A 243 -7.37 35.19 25.27
N GLU A 244 -8.21 35.83 24.47
CA GLU A 244 -7.76 36.50 23.25
C GLU A 244 -6.97 37.75 23.67
N GLU A 245 -5.64 37.64 23.69
CA GLU A 245 -4.78 38.83 23.65
C GLU A 245 -5.01 39.55 22.31
N LYS A 246 -5.43 40.81 22.39
CA LYS A 246 -5.53 41.73 21.27
C LYS A 246 -4.15 41.91 20.61
N LEU A 247 -3.86 41.10 19.61
CA LEU A 247 -2.71 41.32 18.73
C LEU A 247 -2.97 42.54 17.85
N ALA A 248 -2.13 43.56 18.00
CA ALA A 248 -2.17 44.76 17.19
C ALA A 248 -1.94 44.42 15.71
N VAL A 249 -2.74 45.02 14.81
CA VAL A 249 -2.63 44.86 13.37
C VAL A 249 -1.34 45.52 12.89
N VAL A 250 -0.31 44.71 12.63
CA VAL A 250 0.91 45.16 11.95
C VAL A 250 0.68 45.04 10.44
N LYS A 251 0.64 46.20 9.75
CA LYS A 251 0.60 46.26 8.28
C LYS A 251 1.88 45.65 7.70
N ALA A 252 1.73 44.56 6.96
CA ALA A 252 2.84 43.90 6.26
C ALA A 252 3.44 44.84 5.20
N GLN A 253 4.67 45.31 5.42
CA GLN A 253 5.48 45.90 4.37
C GLN A 253 6.03 44.77 3.49
N LYS A 254 5.71 44.82 2.19
CA LYS A 254 6.28 43.92 1.18
C LYS A 254 7.80 44.13 1.10
N LEU A 255 8.56 43.28 1.79
CA LEU A 255 9.98 43.13 1.52
C LEU A 255 10.13 42.46 0.15
N LYS A 256 10.63 43.21 -0.84
CA LYS A 256 11.09 42.65 -2.11
C LYS A 256 12.15 41.61 -1.80
N LYS A 257 11.95 40.37 -2.26
CA LYS A 257 12.99 39.33 -2.22
C LYS A 257 14.18 39.84 -3.03
N THR A 258 15.25 40.22 -2.36
CA THR A 258 16.56 40.40 -2.97
C THR A 258 17.09 39.00 -3.30
N ASP A 259 17.07 38.69 -4.59
CA ASP A 259 17.72 37.52 -5.17
C ASP A 259 19.24 37.70 -5.04
N VAL A 260 19.82 37.14 -3.98
CA VAL A 260 21.26 36.94 -3.87
C VAL A 260 21.61 35.57 -4.44
N GLY A 261 21.34 35.40 -5.73
CA GLY A 261 21.90 34.32 -6.53
C GLY A 261 23.41 34.47 -6.60
N GLN A 262 24.12 33.82 -5.68
CA GLN A 262 25.57 33.67 -5.80
C GLN A 262 25.84 32.60 -6.86
N GLN A 263 26.30 33.04 -8.03
CA GLN A 263 26.65 32.18 -9.15
C GLN A 263 27.82 31.26 -8.74
N VAL A 264 27.49 30.02 -8.32
CA VAL A 264 28.50 29.00 -8.05
C VAL A 264 29.11 28.58 -9.38
N GLN A 265 30.28 29.14 -9.69
CA GLN A 265 31.12 28.65 -10.79
C GLN A 265 31.40 27.17 -10.54
N ARG A 266 30.93 26.31 -11.45
CA ARG A 266 31.39 24.92 -11.53
C ARG A 266 32.85 24.95 -11.91
N VAL A 267 33.72 24.83 -10.91
CA VAL A 267 35.11 24.44 -11.14
C VAL A 267 35.09 23.00 -11.61
N THR A 268 35.30 22.80 -12.90
CA THR A 268 35.61 21.51 -13.52
C THR A 268 36.93 21.03 -12.90
N LYS A 269 36.85 20.30 -11.78
CA LYS A 269 38.04 19.70 -11.18
C LYS A 269 38.47 18.53 -12.05
N LEU A 270 39.57 18.77 -12.75
CA LEU A 270 40.44 17.79 -13.40
C LEU A 270 40.46 16.48 -12.59
N GLU A 271 40.10 15.39 -13.24
CA GLU A 271 40.23 14.02 -12.75
C GLU A 271 41.71 13.69 -12.55
N GLN A 272 42.26 14.08 -11.40
CA GLN A 272 43.49 13.49 -10.92
C GLN A 272 43.15 12.07 -10.45
N GLN A 273 43.28 11.11 -11.36
CA GLN A 273 43.31 9.69 -11.05
C GLN A 273 44.45 9.46 -10.05
N LYS A 274 44.13 9.42 -8.75
CA LYS A 274 45.06 8.95 -7.73
C LYS A 274 45.35 7.49 -8.03
N GLN A 275 46.52 7.22 -8.61
CA GLN A 275 47.03 5.86 -8.78
C GLN A 275 47.12 5.21 -7.39
N PHE A 276 46.17 4.32 -7.10
CA PHE A 276 46.16 3.54 -5.88
C PHE A 276 46.94 2.25 -6.14
N ASN A 277 48.09 2.09 -5.47
CA ASN A 277 48.86 0.86 -5.57
C ASN A 277 48.34 -0.18 -4.57
N ILE A 278 47.69 -1.23 -5.08
CA ILE A 278 47.08 -2.32 -4.31
C ILE A 278 48.14 -3.14 -3.56
N GLU A 279 49.39 -3.16 -4.03
CA GLU A 279 50.48 -3.94 -3.45
C GLU A 279 50.87 -3.48 -2.03
N GLN A 280 50.51 -2.24 -1.67
CA GLN A 280 50.77 -1.66 -0.34
C GLN A 280 49.90 -2.24 0.79
N LEU A 281 48.85 -3.03 0.48
CA LEU A 281 47.94 -3.58 1.49
C LEU A 281 48.35 -4.98 1.97
N SER A 282 49.54 -5.13 2.54
CA SER A 282 50.16 -6.44 2.86
C SER A 282 49.75 -7.02 4.21
N SER A 283 49.41 -6.15 5.15
CA SER A 283 49.00 -6.52 6.51
C SER A 283 47.50 -6.36 6.73
N VAL A 284 46.97 -7.14 7.67
CA VAL A 284 45.57 -7.03 8.15
C VAL A 284 45.31 -5.63 8.71
N GLU A 285 46.29 -5.02 9.37
CA GLU A 285 46.18 -3.70 9.98
C GLU A 285 46.08 -2.60 8.91
N GLU A 286 46.82 -2.73 7.82
CA GLU A 286 46.80 -1.80 6.69
C GLU A 286 45.44 -1.83 6.00
N ILE A 287 44.86 -3.02 5.80
CA ILE A 287 43.51 -3.16 5.25
C ILE A 287 42.46 -2.58 6.19
N LYS A 288 42.57 -2.80 7.52
CA LYS A 288 41.64 -2.19 8.50
C LYS A 288 41.71 -0.65 8.45
N ARG A 289 42.92 -0.08 8.39
CA ARG A 289 43.12 1.38 8.25
C ARG A 289 42.54 1.89 6.94
N PHE A 290 42.73 1.15 5.85
CA PHE A 290 42.15 1.48 4.55
C PHE A 290 40.61 1.47 4.59
N ILE A 291 39.99 0.42 5.14
CA ILE A 291 38.53 0.32 5.26
C ILE A 291 37.97 1.49 6.08
N ALA A 292 38.60 1.86 7.20
CA ALA A 292 38.16 2.97 8.03
C ALA A 292 38.28 4.33 7.31
N LYS A 293 39.41 4.56 6.63
CA LYS A 293 39.62 5.78 5.83
C LYS A 293 38.62 5.88 4.69
N GLU A 294 38.35 4.77 4.02
CA GLU A 294 37.45 4.70 2.88
C GLU A 294 35.98 4.84 3.30
N ALA A 295 35.57 4.24 4.42
CA ALA A 295 34.23 4.42 4.97
C ALA A 295 33.94 5.89 5.32
N LYS A 296 34.94 6.60 5.88
CA LYS A 296 34.84 8.04 6.15
C LYS A 296 34.79 8.88 4.87
N SER A 297 35.56 8.52 3.84
CA SER A 297 35.49 9.19 2.54
C SER A 297 34.12 9.01 1.88
N ARG A 298 33.58 7.77 1.89
CA ARG A 298 32.26 7.45 1.30
C ARG A 298 31.09 8.13 2.01
N SER A 299 31.20 8.40 3.32
CA SER A 299 30.14 9.11 4.06
C SER A 299 30.13 10.61 3.79
N ILE A 300 31.28 11.21 3.48
CA ILE A 300 31.41 12.64 3.17
C ILE A 300 31.06 12.89 1.70
N ASN A 301 31.71 12.19 0.78
CA ASN A 301 31.45 12.30 -0.65
C ASN A 301 31.91 11.04 -1.39
N LEU A 302 30.97 10.32 -2.01
CA LEU A 302 31.25 9.12 -2.79
C LEU A 302 32.20 9.37 -3.95
N SER A 303 32.18 10.58 -4.56
CA SER A 303 33.04 10.91 -5.71
C SER A 303 34.52 11.13 -5.34
N ALA A 304 34.82 11.29 -4.05
CA ALA A 304 36.19 11.50 -3.54
C ALA A 304 36.84 10.20 -3.01
N ALA A 305 36.06 9.12 -2.93
CA ALA A 305 36.50 7.81 -2.45
C ALA A 305 37.32 7.07 -3.53
N ILE A 306 38.23 6.18 -3.15
CA ILE A 306 39.00 5.38 -4.12
C ILE A 306 38.09 4.31 -4.76
N THR A 307 37.08 3.88 -4.02
CA THR A 307 36.09 2.85 -4.38
C THR A 307 34.83 3.43 -5.02
N THR A 308 34.93 4.53 -5.78
CA THR A 308 33.78 5.19 -6.43
C THR A 308 32.95 4.23 -7.28
N LYS A 309 33.62 3.32 -8.01
CA LYS A 309 32.99 2.32 -8.89
C LYS A 309 32.36 1.13 -8.14
N VAL A 310 32.56 1.01 -6.83
CA VAL A 310 32.03 -0.09 -6.01
C VAL A 310 30.67 0.29 -5.42
N LEU A 311 29.65 -0.53 -5.69
CA LEU A 311 28.30 -0.34 -5.13
C LEU A 311 28.32 -0.50 -3.60
N SER A 312 27.44 0.23 -2.91
CA SER A 312 27.40 0.25 -1.44
C SER A 312 27.24 -1.14 -0.80
N HIS A 313 26.42 -2.01 -1.40
CA HIS A 313 26.20 -3.37 -0.91
C HIS A 313 27.40 -4.30 -1.17
N GLU A 314 28.12 -4.12 -2.28
CA GLU A 314 29.34 -4.87 -2.59
C GLU A 314 30.46 -4.52 -1.60
N TRP A 315 30.61 -3.23 -1.29
CA TRP A 315 31.56 -2.75 -0.29
C TRP A 315 31.24 -3.29 1.11
N ALA A 316 29.97 -3.24 1.52
CA ALA A 316 29.52 -3.80 2.79
C ALA A 316 29.71 -5.34 2.87
N GLY A 317 29.56 -6.04 1.75
CA GLY A 317 29.83 -7.48 1.65
C GLY A 317 31.31 -7.81 1.81
N ALA A 318 32.18 -7.10 1.09
CA ALA A 318 33.62 -7.30 1.13
C ALA A 318 34.23 -7.02 2.52
N THR A 319 33.79 -5.94 3.18
CA THR A 319 34.22 -5.58 4.53
C THR A 319 33.81 -6.62 5.57
N LYS A 320 32.54 -7.08 5.55
CA LYS A 320 32.07 -8.15 6.44
C LYS A 320 32.78 -9.48 6.20
N LEU A 321 33.07 -9.81 4.94
CA LEU A 321 33.79 -11.05 4.61
C LEU A 321 35.23 -11.00 5.14
N PHE A 322 35.91 -9.86 4.98
CA PHE A 322 37.24 -9.63 5.53
C PHE A 322 37.25 -9.77 7.06
N GLU A 323 36.34 -9.09 7.77
CA GLU A 323 36.24 -9.16 9.23
C GLU A 323 35.98 -10.58 9.73
N ARG A 324 35.06 -11.31 9.08
CA ARG A 324 34.76 -12.70 9.41
C ARG A 324 35.99 -13.60 9.25
N LYS A 325 36.76 -13.42 8.18
CA LYS A 325 37.97 -14.21 7.91
C LYS A 325 39.13 -13.88 8.85
N VAL A 326 39.23 -12.63 9.30
CA VAL A 326 40.17 -12.24 10.36
C VAL A 326 39.77 -12.87 11.70
N GLN A 327 38.48 -12.85 12.04
CA GLN A 327 37.95 -13.47 13.27
C GLN A 327 38.12 -15.00 13.28
N SER A 328 38.06 -15.66 12.12
CA SER A 328 38.26 -17.10 11.99
C SER A 328 39.74 -17.53 11.97
N GLY A 329 40.68 -16.63 12.25
CA GLY A 329 42.12 -16.92 12.24
C GLY A 329 42.76 -17.06 10.84
N GLU A 330 42.00 -16.82 9.76
CA GLU A 330 42.48 -16.97 8.38
C GLU A 330 43.02 -15.64 7.81
N ALA A 331 43.87 -14.95 8.57
CA ALA A 331 44.37 -13.61 8.25
C ALA A 331 44.99 -13.50 6.83
N LYS A 332 45.84 -14.46 6.43
CA LYS A 332 46.49 -14.45 5.10
C LYS A 332 45.47 -14.59 3.96
N LYS A 333 44.43 -15.42 4.14
CA LYS A 333 43.35 -15.57 3.15
C LYS A 333 42.48 -14.31 3.09
N ALA A 334 42.21 -13.68 4.22
CA ALA A 334 41.45 -12.43 4.29
C ALA A 334 42.12 -11.32 3.46
N VAL A 335 43.44 -11.15 3.63
CA VAL A 335 44.24 -10.17 2.87
C VAL A 335 44.20 -10.49 1.37
N SER A 336 44.43 -11.74 0.97
CA SER A 336 44.42 -12.16 -0.43
C SER A 336 43.07 -11.94 -1.12
N ILE A 337 41.97 -12.34 -0.47
CA ILE A 337 40.61 -12.18 -1.00
C ILE A 337 40.26 -10.70 -1.14
N PHE A 338 40.59 -9.88 -0.14
CA PHE A 338 40.28 -8.45 -0.17
C PHE A 338 41.11 -7.71 -1.24
N ARG A 339 42.40 -8.06 -1.40
CA ARG A 339 43.23 -7.55 -2.53
C ARG A 339 42.62 -7.90 -3.89
N LYS A 340 42.19 -9.15 -4.07
CA LYS A 340 41.56 -9.61 -5.31
C LYS A 340 40.25 -8.87 -5.60
N PHE A 341 39.48 -8.56 -4.56
CA PHE A 341 38.28 -7.74 -4.68
C PHE A 341 38.60 -6.32 -5.16
N LEU A 342 39.60 -5.67 -4.56
CA LEU A 342 40.03 -4.32 -4.96
C LEU A 342 40.59 -4.29 -6.39
N SER A 343 41.38 -5.29 -6.78
CA SER A 343 41.95 -5.37 -8.13
C SER A 343 40.91 -5.58 -9.22
N LEU A 344 39.80 -6.24 -8.92
CA LEU A 344 38.72 -6.47 -9.89
C LEU A 344 37.79 -5.27 -10.07
N LYS A 345 37.80 -4.31 -9.14
CA LYS A 345 36.77 -3.26 -9.05
C LYS A 345 37.30 -1.84 -9.11
N ILE A 346 38.59 -1.61 -8.81
CA ILE A 346 39.22 -0.29 -8.80
C ILE A 346 40.10 -0.07 -10.04
N VAL A 347 40.84 -1.10 -10.45
CA VAL A 347 41.53 -1.16 -11.76
C VAL A 347 40.46 -1.37 -12.83
#